data_AF-A0AA88X4E2-F1
#
_entry.id   AF-A0AA88X4E2-F1
#
_cell.length_a   1.000
_cell.length_b   1.000
_cell.length_c   1.000
_cell.angle_alpha   90.00
_cell.angle_beta   90.00
_cell.angle_gamma   90.00
#
_symmetry.space_group_name_H-M   'P 1'
#
loop_
_entity.id
_entity.type
_entity.pdbx_description
1 polymer ?
#
loop_
_entity_poly.entity_id
_entity_poly.type
_entity_poly.pdbx_seq_one_letter_code
_entity_poly.pdbx_strand_id
1 'polypeptide(L)'
;MRNEDNSSLLSDEEILDNAKIVMIAGHDTISILLTFMVRLFANDPSVYEAVSQVWAFSMTHMDETIFPDPWKFDPKRFEQQVPAPPYSFVAFGGGQRICPGYEFAKIETLAMVHHWVTRFTWKLSGKDDSFSREPMPVFNQGLPIQITPKKTSGAL
;
A
#
# COMPACT_ATOMS: atom_id res chain seq x y z
N MET A 1 24.31 -13.71 -22.72
CA MET A 1 25.70 -14.17 -22.59
C MET A 1 25.89 -15.36 -23.53
N ARG A 2 26.54 -15.14 -24.67
CA ARG A 2 27.09 -16.17 -25.57
C ARG A 2 28.53 -15.75 -25.86
N ASN A 3 29.43 -16.70 -26.09
CA ASN A 3 30.76 -16.37 -26.59
C ASN A 3 30.66 -15.77 -27.99
N GLU A 4 31.70 -15.03 -28.41
CA GLU A 4 31.78 -14.42 -29.75
C GLU A 4 31.72 -15.46 -30.90
N ASP A 5 31.86 -16.75 -30.58
CA ASP A 5 31.76 -17.90 -31.48
C ASP A 5 30.37 -18.59 -31.49
N ASN A 6 29.37 -18.02 -30.80
CA ASN A 6 27.99 -18.52 -30.71
C ASN A 6 27.84 -19.91 -30.04
N SER A 7 28.85 -20.40 -29.31
CA SER A 7 28.73 -21.59 -28.46
C SER A 7 27.97 -21.28 -27.15
N SER A 8 27.19 -22.23 -26.63
CA SER A 8 26.48 -22.09 -25.35
C SER A 8 27.47 -22.17 -24.18
N LEU A 9 27.50 -21.15 -23.32
CA LEU A 9 28.44 -21.01 -22.22
C LEU A 9 28.32 -22.09 -21.13
N LEU A 10 27.18 -22.78 -21.03
CA LEU A 10 26.91 -23.86 -20.08
C LEU A 10 26.05 -24.92 -20.76
N SER A 11 26.31 -26.19 -20.47
CA SER A 11 25.43 -27.30 -20.88
C SER A 11 24.16 -27.36 -20.03
N ASP A 12 23.10 -27.97 -20.56
CA ASP A 12 21.84 -28.15 -19.83
C ASP A 12 22.04 -28.92 -18.52
N GLU A 13 23.01 -29.85 -18.48
CA GLU A 13 23.37 -30.62 -17.29
C GLU A 13 23.99 -29.73 -16.21
N GLU A 14 24.92 -28.84 -16.58
CA GLU A 14 25.52 -27.85 -15.66
C GLU A 14 24.49 -26.84 -15.14
N ILE A 15 23.51 -26.45 -15.96
CA ILE A 15 22.41 -25.57 -15.53
C ILE A 15 21.55 -26.28 -14.47
N LEU A 16 21.19 -27.54 -14.72
CA LEU A 16 20.37 -28.33 -13.81
C LEU A 16 21.07 -28.59 -12.47
N ASP A 17 22.37 -28.91 -12.49
CA ASP A 17 23.11 -29.16 -11.25
C ASP A 17 23.32 -27.90 -10.42
N ASN A 18 23.61 -26.75 -11.06
CA ASN A 18 23.66 -25.48 -10.36
C ASN A 18 22.30 -25.11 -9.73
N ALA A 19 21.20 -25.35 -10.43
CA ALA A 19 19.86 -25.11 -9.89
C ALA A 19 19.57 -25.99 -8.66
N LYS A 20 19.94 -27.27 -8.68
CA LYS A 20 19.77 -28.18 -7.53
C LYS A 20 20.58 -27.72 -6.32
N ILE A 21 21.83 -27.31 -6.53
CA ILE A 21 22.71 -26.81 -5.45
C ILE A 21 22.09 -25.58 -4.79
N VAL A 22 21.58 -24.63 -5.60
CA VAL A 22 20.89 -23.43 -5.10
C VAL A 22 19.64 -23.79 -4.30
N MET A 23 18.83 -24.75 -4.77
CA MET A 23 17.61 -25.18 -4.08
C MET A 23 17.91 -25.85 -2.73
N ILE A 24 18.92 -26.72 -2.67
CA ILE A 24 19.31 -27.42 -1.44
C ILE A 24 19.92 -26.44 -0.44
N ALA A 25 20.85 -25.59 -0.88
CA ALA A 25 21.46 -24.57 -0.03
C ALA A 25 20.41 -23.55 0.47
N GLY A 26 19.45 -23.20 -0.38
CA GLY A 26 18.33 -22.33 -0.03
C GLY A 26 17.39 -22.97 1.00
N HIS A 27 17.09 -24.26 0.88
CA HIS A 27 16.15 -24.95 1.77
C HIS A 27 16.56 -24.86 3.25
N ASP A 28 17.81 -25.19 3.58
CA ASP A 28 18.26 -25.24 4.98
C ASP A 28 18.42 -23.83 5.57
N THR A 29 18.95 -22.90 4.78
CA THR A 29 19.13 -21.51 5.23
C THR A 29 17.80 -20.79 5.42
N ILE A 30 16.84 -20.97 4.50
CA ILE A 30 15.49 -20.40 4.62
C ILE A 30 14.74 -21.02 5.81
N SER A 31 14.80 -22.34 6.00
CA SER A 31 14.13 -23.01 7.12
C SER A 31 14.63 -22.51 8.47
N ILE A 32 15.96 -22.35 8.61
CA ILE A 32 16.58 -21.76 9.81
C ILE A 32 16.12 -20.32 9.99
N LEU A 33 16.19 -19.49 8.94
CA LEU A 33 15.77 -18.10 9.00
C LEU A 33 14.31 -17.96 9.43
N LEU A 34 13.39 -18.70 8.81
CA LEU A 34 11.97 -18.69 9.15
C LEU A 34 11.73 -19.13 10.60
N THR A 35 12.46 -20.12 11.08
CA THR A 35 12.38 -20.56 12.48
C THR A 35 12.77 -19.43 13.44
N PHE A 36 13.85 -18.71 13.15
CA PHE A 36 14.25 -17.54 13.94
C PHE A 36 13.24 -16.39 13.82
N MET A 37 12.67 -16.16 12.65
CA MET A 37 11.62 -15.14 12.46
C MET A 37 10.38 -15.45 13.29
N VAL A 38 9.87 -16.68 13.25
CA VAL A 38 8.73 -17.12 14.07
C VAL A 38 9.03 -16.95 15.55
N ARG A 39 10.24 -17.32 16.00
CA ARG A 39 10.67 -17.10 17.39
C ARG A 39 10.67 -15.60 17.76
N LEU A 40 11.18 -14.73 16.90
CA LEU A 40 11.20 -13.29 17.16
C LEU A 40 9.77 -12.73 17.25
N PHE A 41 8.89 -13.13 16.34
CA PHE A 41 7.48 -12.71 16.34
C PHE A 41 6.74 -13.17 17.60
N ALA A 42 7.05 -14.36 18.12
CA ALA A 42 6.40 -14.88 19.32
C ALA A 42 6.86 -14.19 20.62
N ASN A 43 8.07 -13.63 20.65
CA ASN A 43 8.68 -13.13 21.89
C ASN A 43 8.76 -11.60 21.97
N ASP A 44 8.60 -10.89 20.86
CA ASP A 44 8.63 -9.44 20.82
C ASP A 44 7.40 -8.90 20.06
N PRO A 45 6.36 -8.46 20.81
CA PRO A 45 5.16 -7.87 20.22
C PRO A 45 5.47 -6.69 19.28
N SER A 46 6.54 -5.92 19.54
CA SER A 46 6.91 -4.79 18.69
C SER A 46 7.43 -5.23 17.31
N VAL A 47 8.13 -6.37 17.25
CA VAL A 47 8.60 -6.98 15.99
C VAL A 47 7.42 -7.57 15.23
N TYR A 48 6.51 -8.26 15.91
CA TYR A 48 5.28 -8.77 15.31
C TYR A 48 4.43 -7.64 14.73
N GLU A 49 4.17 -6.59 15.50
CA GLU A 49 3.40 -5.42 15.07
C GLU A 49 4.06 -4.70 13.88
N ALA A 50 5.39 -4.55 13.88
CA ALA A 50 6.11 -3.92 12.79
C ALA A 50 5.98 -4.69 11.46
N VAL A 51 5.97 -6.03 11.51
CA VAL A 51 5.84 -6.89 10.32
C VAL A 51 4.37 -7.09 9.93
N SER A 52 3.44 -7.12 10.88
CA SER A 52 2.01 -7.24 10.62
C SER A 52 1.42 -5.98 9.99
N GLN A 53 1.99 -4.80 10.25
CA GLN A 53 1.57 -3.53 9.65
C GLN A 53 1.55 -3.57 8.11
N VAL A 54 2.47 -4.32 7.48
CA VAL A 54 2.55 -4.46 6.02
C VAL A 54 1.28 -5.09 5.43
N TRP A 55 0.63 -5.99 6.17
CA TRP A 55 -0.58 -6.70 5.76
C TRP A 55 -1.86 -6.15 6.40
N ALA A 56 -1.73 -5.29 7.41
CA ALA A 56 -2.82 -4.85 8.28
C ALA A 56 -3.34 -3.43 8.03
N PHE A 57 -2.80 -2.67 7.06
CA PHE A 57 -3.27 -1.31 6.77
C PHE A 57 -4.78 -1.20 6.64
N SER A 58 -5.38 -2.14 5.90
CA SER A 58 -6.84 -2.19 5.72
C SER A 58 -7.59 -2.77 6.92
N MET A 59 -6.94 -3.52 7.81
CA MET A 59 -7.61 -4.21 8.91
C MET A 59 -7.85 -3.29 10.11
N THR A 60 -6.87 -2.47 10.51
CA THR A 60 -7.07 -1.56 11.66
C THR A 60 -8.02 -0.42 11.34
N HIS A 61 -8.03 0.06 10.09
CA HIS A 61 -8.97 1.11 9.63
C HIS A 61 -10.41 0.63 9.57
N MET A 62 -10.64 -0.69 9.52
CA MET A 62 -11.95 -1.32 9.44
C MET A 62 -12.43 -1.93 10.76
N ASP A 63 -11.68 -1.74 11.85
CA ASP A 63 -12.06 -2.20 13.18
C ASP A 63 -13.08 -1.23 13.82
N GLU A 64 -14.31 -1.68 14.00
CA GLU A 64 -15.39 -0.91 14.63
C GLU A 64 -15.09 -0.49 16.07
N THR A 65 -14.22 -1.22 16.79
CA THR A 65 -13.82 -0.87 18.15
C THR A 65 -12.89 0.34 18.20
N ILE A 66 -12.22 0.64 17.08
CA ILE A 66 -11.32 1.78 16.91
C ILE A 66 -12.04 2.91 16.15
N PHE A 67 -12.72 2.58 15.05
CA PHE A 67 -13.41 3.52 14.18
C PHE A 67 -14.89 3.11 14.03
N PRO A 68 -15.82 3.74 14.77
CA PRO A 68 -17.26 3.44 14.65
C PRO A 68 -17.80 3.69 13.23
N ASP A 69 -18.62 2.81 12.68
CA ASP A 69 -19.08 2.87 11.28
C ASP A 69 -17.92 3.03 10.27
N PRO A 70 -16.92 2.12 10.22
CA PRO A 70 -15.69 2.32 9.46
C PRO A 70 -15.90 2.35 7.94
N TRP A 71 -17.00 1.76 7.43
CA TRP A 71 -17.40 1.84 6.03
C TRP A 71 -17.96 3.21 5.62
N LYS A 72 -18.29 4.08 6.57
CA LYS A 72 -18.85 5.40 6.30
C LYS A 72 -17.72 6.43 6.19
N PHE A 73 -17.68 7.12 5.06
CA PHE A 73 -16.82 8.29 4.90
C PHE A 73 -17.32 9.44 5.78
N ASP A 74 -16.62 9.68 6.89
CA ASP A 74 -16.90 10.77 7.83
C ASP A 74 -15.62 11.53 8.19
N PRO A 75 -15.38 12.70 7.57
CA PRO A 75 -14.22 13.54 7.88
C PRO A 75 -14.19 14.02 9.34
N LYS A 76 -15.36 14.19 9.98
CA LYS A 76 -15.45 14.73 11.34
C LYS A 76 -14.91 13.77 12.40
N ARG A 77 -14.75 12.49 12.05
CA ARG A 77 -14.12 11.47 12.89
C ARG A 77 -12.77 11.90 13.46
N PHE A 78 -12.02 12.71 12.72
CA PHE A 78 -10.68 13.17 13.11
C PHE A 78 -10.68 14.54 13.81
N GLU A 79 -11.84 15.18 13.97
CA GLU A 79 -11.96 16.45 14.71
C GLU A 79 -11.98 16.21 16.22
N GLN A 80 -12.43 15.02 16.65
CA GLN A 80 -12.47 14.64 18.06
C GLN A 80 -11.11 14.08 18.49
N GLN A 81 -10.51 14.64 19.53
CA GLN A 81 -9.28 14.15 20.14
C GLN A 81 -9.54 12.94 21.07
N VAL A 82 -10.31 11.95 20.61
CA VAL A 82 -10.36 10.67 21.33
C VAL A 82 -8.98 10.04 21.13
N PRO A 83 -8.25 9.67 22.20
CA PRO A 83 -6.96 9.02 22.05
C PRO A 83 -7.17 7.69 21.35
N ALA A 84 -6.86 7.64 20.05
CA ALA A 84 -6.82 6.39 19.34
C ALA A 84 -5.58 5.61 19.82
N PRO A 85 -5.67 4.27 19.98
CA PRO A 85 -4.51 3.47 20.31
C PRO A 85 -3.35 3.77 19.34
N PRO A 86 -2.08 3.69 19.81
CA PRO A 86 -0.93 3.79 18.91
C PRO A 86 -1.09 2.84 17.72
N TYR A 87 -0.69 3.30 16.53
CA TYR A 87 -0.78 2.52 15.28
C TYR A 87 -2.21 2.14 14.83
N SER A 88 -3.25 2.79 15.37
CA SER A 88 -4.64 2.66 14.87
C SER A 88 -4.81 3.19 13.44
N PHE A 89 -4.24 4.36 13.14
CA PHE A 89 -4.30 5.00 11.81
C PHE A 89 -2.93 5.03 11.13
N VAL A 90 -2.64 3.99 10.34
CA VAL A 90 -1.34 3.80 9.66
C VAL A 90 -1.40 3.95 8.13
N ALA A 91 -2.21 4.87 7.58
CA ALA A 91 -2.37 5.03 6.13
C ALA A 91 -1.07 5.29 5.35
N PHE A 92 -0.05 5.81 6.03
CA PHE A 92 1.29 6.07 5.48
C PHE A 92 2.38 5.22 6.14
N GLY A 93 2.02 4.12 6.82
CA GLY A 93 2.96 3.38 7.67
C GLY A 93 3.05 3.96 9.09
N GLY A 94 4.08 3.54 9.81
CA GLY A 94 4.38 4.00 11.17
C GLY A 94 5.86 3.85 11.53
N GLY A 95 6.27 4.48 12.63
CA GLY A 95 7.63 4.38 13.16
C GLY A 95 8.71 4.95 12.25
N GLN A 96 9.94 4.42 12.37
CA GLN A 96 11.12 4.88 11.61
C GLN A 96 11.04 4.64 10.10
N ARG A 97 10.04 3.87 9.65
CA ARG A 97 9.80 3.53 8.25
C ARG A 97 8.48 4.10 7.71
N ILE A 98 7.94 5.13 8.37
CA ILE A 98 6.81 5.90 7.82
C ILE A 98 7.15 6.41 6.41
N CYS A 99 6.14 6.50 5.55
CA CYS A 99 6.29 6.95 4.18
C CYS A 99 7.10 8.26 4.14
N PRO A 100 8.26 8.29 3.46
CA PRO A 100 9.08 9.49 3.38
C PRO A 100 8.36 10.63 2.63
N GLY A 101 7.34 10.29 1.84
CA GLY A 101 6.50 11.25 1.12
C GLY A 101 5.28 11.75 1.90
N TYR A 102 5.11 11.42 3.19
CA TYR A 102 3.89 11.75 3.95
C TYR A 102 3.55 13.25 3.91
N GLU A 103 4.50 14.12 4.27
CA GLU A 103 4.25 15.58 4.30
C GLU A 103 4.05 16.15 2.90
N PHE A 104 4.77 15.62 1.90
CA PHE A 104 4.59 16.01 0.51
C PHE A 104 3.20 15.64 -0.01
N ALA A 105 2.80 14.38 0.17
CA ALA A 105 1.49 13.86 -0.25
C ALA A 105 0.34 14.63 0.42
N LYS A 106 0.51 15.05 1.67
CA LYS A 106 -0.46 15.88 2.39
C LYS A 106 -0.67 17.23 1.69
N ILE A 107 0.42 17.93 1.39
CA ILE A 107 0.35 19.24 0.71
C ILE A 107 -0.20 19.10 -0.71
N GLU A 108 0.30 18.13 -1.47
CA GLU A 108 -0.13 17.85 -2.84
C GLU A 108 -1.64 17.55 -2.88
N THR A 109 -2.12 16.67 -1.99
CA THR A 109 -3.54 16.32 -1.91
C THR A 109 -4.40 17.55 -1.58
N LEU A 110 -4.00 18.35 -0.59
CA LEU A 110 -4.75 19.55 -0.21
C LEU A 110 -4.80 20.58 -1.34
N ALA A 111 -3.68 20.82 -2.02
CA ALA A 111 -3.60 21.73 -3.15
C ALA A 111 -4.45 21.25 -4.34
N MET A 112 -4.35 19.96 -4.67
CA MET A 112 -5.13 19.33 -5.73
C MET A 112 -6.63 19.40 -5.43
N VAL A 113 -7.06 18.99 -4.23
CA VAL A 113 -8.47 19.03 -3.82
C VAL A 113 -8.98 20.46 -3.84
N HIS A 114 -8.24 21.42 -3.28
CA HIS A 114 -8.63 22.84 -3.31
C HIS A 114 -8.83 23.34 -4.74
N HIS A 115 -7.87 23.08 -5.64
CA HIS A 115 -7.98 23.49 -7.03
C HIS A 115 -9.17 22.82 -7.72
N TRP A 116 -9.34 21.51 -7.51
CA TRP A 116 -10.42 20.73 -8.09
C TRP A 116 -11.80 21.25 -7.69
N VAL A 117 -12.04 21.40 -6.37
CA VAL A 117 -13.35 21.81 -5.85
C VAL A 117 -13.66 23.28 -6.12
N THR A 118 -12.67 24.16 -6.24
CA THR A 118 -12.89 25.60 -6.51
C THR A 118 -13.05 25.90 -7.99
N ARG A 119 -12.41 25.14 -8.89
CA ARG A 119 -12.36 25.45 -10.32
C ARG A 119 -13.24 24.58 -11.20
N PHE A 120 -13.69 23.41 -10.72
CA PHE A 120 -14.41 22.47 -11.55
C PHE A 120 -15.71 21.98 -10.90
N THR A 121 -16.65 21.58 -11.75
CA THR A 121 -17.74 20.66 -11.42
C THR A 121 -17.50 19.36 -12.18
N TRP A 122 -18.02 18.24 -11.67
CA TRP A 122 -17.82 16.95 -12.29
C TRP A 122 -19.02 16.02 -12.09
N LYS A 123 -19.10 14.99 -12.94
CA LYS A 123 -20.03 13.86 -12.82
C LYS A 123 -19.30 12.57 -13.15
N LEU A 124 -19.69 11.48 -12.49
CA LEU A 124 -19.25 10.14 -12.89
C LEU A 124 -19.95 9.75 -14.19
N SER A 125 -19.18 9.26 -15.16
CA SER A 125 -19.68 8.84 -16.48
C SER A 125 -19.87 7.33 -16.58
N GLY A 126 -19.18 6.55 -15.73
CA GLY A 126 -19.33 5.10 -15.62
C GLY A 126 -20.55 4.71 -14.80
N LYS A 127 -21.13 3.52 -15.09
CA LYS A 127 -22.19 2.91 -14.27
C LYS A 127 -21.65 1.99 -13.17
N ASP A 128 -20.43 1.51 -13.34
CA ASP A 128 -19.75 0.61 -12.43
C ASP A 128 -18.62 1.39 -11.74
N ASP A 129 -18.73 1.54 -10.43
CA ASP A 129 -17.73 2.13 -9.53
C ASP A 129 -17.12 1.08 -8.58
N SER A 130 -17.31 -0.20 -8.90
CA SER A 130 -16.67 -1.28 -8.15
C SER A 130 -15.15 -1.24 -8.29
N PHE A 131 -14.49 -1.66 -7.22
CA PHE A 131 -13.04 -1.71 -7.16
C PHE A 131 -12.58 -3.05 -6.59
N SER A 132 -11.38 -3.46 -6.96
CA SER A 132 -10.67 -4.59 -6.38
C SER A 132 -9.46 -4.08 -5.61
N ARG A 133 -8.90 -4.91 -4.72
CA ARG A 133 -7.72 -4.57 -3.92
C ARG A 133 -6.58 -5.51 -4.29
N GLU A 134 -5.71 -5.12 -5.21
CA GLU A 134 -4.60 -5.97 -5.68
C GLU A 134 -3.41 -5.13 -6.20
N PRO A 135 -2.29 -4.99 -5.45
CA PRO A 135 -2.16 -4.91 -3.99
C PRO A 135 -2.73 -3.62 -3.40
N MET A 136 -3.15 -2.68 -4.25
CA MET A 136 -3.77 -1.39 -3.90
C MET A 136 -5.21 -1.35 -4.44
N PRO A 137 -6.11 -0.53 -3.87
CA PRO A 137 -7.45 -0.35 -4.42
C PRO A 137 -7.38 0.25 -5.83
N VAL A 138 -7.97 -0.44 -6.80
CA VAL A 138 -8.08 0.00 -8.20
C VAL A 138 -9.50 -0.24 -8.68
N PHE A 139 -10.12 0.77 -9.30
CA PHE A 139 -11.43 0.63 -9.91
C PHE A 139 -11.38 -0.36 -11.08
N ASN A 140 -12.30 -1.32 -11.09
CA ASN A 140 -12.28 -2.46 -12.02
C ASN A 140 -12.36 -2.02 -13.49
N GLN A 141 -13.01 -0.89 -13.75
CA GLN A 141 -13.16 -0.30 -15.09
C GLN A 141 -12.54 1.10 -15.20
N GLY A 142 -11.64 1.45 -14.27
CA GLY A 142 -11.24 2.84 -14.03
C GLY A 142 -12.39 3.68 -13.45
N LEU A 143 -12.20 4.99 -13.35
CA LEU A 143 -13.23 5.92 -12.86
C LEU A 143 -13.46 7.06 -13.87
N PRO A 144 -14.23 6.82 -14.94
CA PRO A 144 -14.49 7.83 -15.96
C PRO A 144 -15.25 9.03 -15.35
N ILE A 145 -14.67 10.23 -15.52
CA ILE A 145 -15.23 11.49 -15.01
C ILE A 145 -15.45 12.49 -16.14
N GLN A 146 -16.60 13.14 -16.14
CA GLN A 146 -16.86 14.30 -16.98
C GLN A 146 -16.63 15.56 -16.14
N ILE A 147 -15.69 16.39 -16.58
CA ILE A 147 -15.26 17.60 -15.85
C ILE A 147 -15.73 18.83 -16.63
N THR A 148 -16.20 19.85 -15.92
CA THR A 148 -16.58 21.15 -16.51
C THR A 148 -15.98 22.29 -15.68
N PRO A 149 -15.28 23.25 -16.31
CA PRO A 149 -14.81 24.43 -15.59
C PRO A 149 -15.97 25.24 -15.00
N LYS A 150 -15.85 25.64 -13.74
CA LYS A 150 -16.74 26.64 -13.14
C LYS A 150 -16.50 27.96 -13.84
N LYS A 151 -17.58 28.66 -14.21
CA LYS A 151 -17.47 30.05 -14.66
C LYS A 151 -16.89 30.85 -13.51
N THR A 152 -15.71 31.44 -13.70
CA THR A 152 -15.15 32.38 -12.74
C THR A 152 -16.13 33.53 -12.62
N SER A 153 -16.88 33.58 -11.51
CA SER A 153 -17.54 34.83 -11.11
C SER A 153 -16.41 35.84 -10.99
N GLY A 154 -16.53 36.98 -11.70
CA GLY A 154 -15.50 38.02 -11.69
C GLY A 154 -15.03 38.29 -10.27
N ALA A 155 -13.71 38.47 -10.13
CA ALA A 155 -13.10 38.94 -8.91
C ALA A 155 -13.88 40.15 -8.37
N LEU A 156 -14.21 40.11 -7.08
CA LEU A 156 -14.51 41.31 -6.29
C LEU A 156 -13.22 42.12 -6.13
#